data_AF-A0A158ABG1-F1
#
_entry.id   AF-A0A158ABG1-F1
#
_cell.length_a   1.000
_cell.length_b   1.000
_cell.length_c   1.000
_cell.angle_alpha   90.00
_cell.angle_beta   90.00
_cell.angle_gamma   90.00
#
_symmetry.space_group_name_H-M   'P 1'
#
loop_
_entity.id
_entity.type
_entity.pdbx_description
1 polymer ?
#
loop_
_entity_poly.entity_id
_entity_poly.type
_entity_poly.pdbx_seq_one_letter_code
_entity_poly.pdbx_strand_id
1 'polypeptide(L)'
;MADARERITMTTGELDRLRVIQAVAGRQLKPGCAAERLRLSVRQIQRLVLRYRADGAAGLTSRKRGRPGNRRLDVELARRALTIIRDRYADFGLTLAAEKLRNATASGWQRKR
;
A
#
# COMPACT_ATOMS: atom_id res chain seq x y z
N MET A 1 -21.50 27.29 -9.15
CA MET A 1 -20.23 26.52 -9.17
C MET A 1 -20.15 25.76 -7.86
N ALA A 2 -20.31 24.42 -7.91
CA ALA A 2 -20.37 23.60 -6.70
C ALA A 2 -19.02 23.63 -5.98
N ASP A 3 -19.03 24.08 -4.72
CA ASP A 3 -17.91 23.95 -3.79
C ASP A 3 -17.59 22.46 -3.60
N ALA A 4 -16.61 21.98 -4.37
CA ALA A 4 -16.17 20.60 -4.34
C ALA A 4 -15.40 20.36 -3.05
N ARG A 5 -16.13 20.07 -1.96
CA ARG A 5 -15.57 19.61 -0.70
C ARG A 5 -14.60 18.47 -0.97
N GLU A 6 -13.31 18.74 -0.85
CA GLU A 6 -12.26 17.75 -1.01
C GLU A 6 -12.44 16.68 0.09
N ARG A 7 -12.87 15.48 -0.30
CA ARG A 7 -13.16 14.37 0.62
C ARG A 7 -11.94 13.49 0.76
N ILE A 8 -11.38 13.45 1.97
CA ILE A 8 -10.24 12.58 2.32
C ILE A 8 -10.76 11.36 3.08
N THR A 9 -10.51 10.16 2.55
CA THR A 9 -10.82 8.91 3.25
C THR A 9 -9.65 8.51 4.14
N MET A 10 -9.91 8.38 5.44
CA MET A 10 -8.91 8.00 6.44
C MET A 10 -9.39 6.75 7.19
N THR A 11 -8.46 5.91 7.64
CA THR A 11 -8.80 4.93 8.69
C THR A 11 -9.00 5.63 10.03
N THR A 12 -9.67 4.97 10.98
CA THR A 12 -9.82 5.46 12.35
C THR A 12 -8.46 5.80 12.99
N GLY A 13 -7.44 4.96 12.79
CA GLY A 13 -6.09 5.23 13.30
C GLY A 13 -5.38 6.41 12.61
N GLU A 14 -5.67 6.68 11.33
CA GLU A 14 -5.18 7.88 10.63
C GLU A 14 -5.88 9.15 11.16
N LEU A 15 -7.16 9.05 11.53
CA LEU A 15 -7.94 10.11 12.18
C LEU A 15 -7.44 10.44 13.59
N ASP A 16 -7.12 9.44 14.41
CA ASP A 16 -6.54 9.67 15.74
C ASP A 16 -5.16 10.32 15.66
N ARG A 17 -4.33 9.88 14.69
CA ARG A 17 -3.05 10.52 14.40
C ARG A 17 -3.23 11.97 13.99
N LEU A 18 -4.24 12.29 13.18
CA LEU A 18 -4.52 13.67 12.75
C LEU A 18 -4.69 14.60 13.96
N ARG A 19 -5.52 14.22 14.94
CA ARG A 19 -5.75 15.01 16.15
C ARG A 19 -4.46 15.29 16.92
N VAL A 20 -3.65 14.25 17.12
CA VAL A 20 -2.38 14.37 17.85
C VAL A 20 -1.38 15.25 17.10
N ILE A 21 -1.24 15.06 15.79
CA ILE A 21 -0.30 15.83 14.97
C ILE A 21 -0.74 17.29 14.84
N GLN A 22 -2.04 17.58 14.77
CA GLN A 22 -2.57 18.94 14.84
C GLN A 22 -2.15 19.66 16.13
N ALA A 23 -2.28 18.99 17.28
CA ALA A 23 -1.85 19.55 18.57
C ALA A 23 -0.34 19.84 18.61
N VAL A 24 0.49 18.97 18.04
CA VAL A 24 1.94 19.22 17.94
C VAL A 24 2.25 20.37 16.99
N ALA A 25 1.60 20.42 15.82
CA ALA A 25 1.80 21.46 14.83
C ALA A 25 1.40 22.84 15.38
N GLY A 26 0.33 22.90 16.18
CA GLY A 26 -0.15 24.08 16.90
C GLY A 26 0.59 24.39 18.21
N ARG A 27 1.69 23.68 18.51
CA ARG A 27 2.52 23.86 19.73
C ARG A 27 1.79 23.60 21.06
N GLN A 28 0.65 22.93 21.03
CA GLN A 28 -0.14 22.53 22.21
C GLN A 28 0.35 21.21 22.83
N LEU A 29 1.11 20.40 22.07
CA LEU A 29 1.65 19.13 22.52
C LEU A 29 3.12 19.00 22.13
N LYS A 30 3.97 18.59 23.08
CA LYS A 30 5.39 18.33 22.79
C LYS A 30 5.53 17.08 21.90
N PRO A 31 6.47 17.06 20.93
CA PRO A 31 6.70 15.90 20.06
C PRO A 31 7.01 14.59 20.80
N GLY A 32 7.66 14.65 21.96
CA GLY A 32 7.94 13.47 22.81
C GLY A 32 6.67 12.81 23.35
N CYS A 33 5.76 13.60 23.93
CA CYS A 33 4.47 13.09 24.42
C CYS A 33 3.61 12.52 23.28
N ALA A 34 3.66 13.15 22.10
CA ALA A 34 2.98 12.62 20.92
C ALA A 34 3.56 11.28 20.45
N ALA A 35 4.89 11.14 20.52
CA ALA A 35 5.60 9.90 20.21
C ALA A 35 5.16 8.76 21.13
N GLU A 36 5.08 8.98 22.43
CA GLU A 36 4.56 8.01 23.41
C GLU A 36 3.10 7.64 23.11
N ARG A 37 2.23 8.63 22.94
CA ARG A 37 0.79 8.42 22.69
C ARG A 37 0.53 7.63 21.41
N LEU A 38 1.31 7.87 20.36
CA LEU A 38 1.16 7.18 19.07
C LEU A 38 2.05 5.94 18.94
N ARG A 39 2.88 5.63 19.95
CA ARG A 39 3.90 4.57 19.92
C ARG A 39 4.81 4.68 18.69
N LEU A 40 5.26 5.91 18.40
CA LEU A 40 6.15 6.25 17.30
C LEU A 40 7.42 6.91 17.84
N SER A 41 8.50 6.89 17.06
CA SER A 41 9.68 7.69 17.37
C SER A 41 9.41 9.19 17.18
N VAL A 42 10.11 10.03 17.93
CA VAL A 42 10.06 11.50 17.77
C VAL A 42 10.36 11.93 16.33
N ARG A 43 11.29 11.25 15.66
CA ARG A 43 11.61 11.49 14.24
C ARG A 43 10.41 11.21 13.32
N GLN A 44 9.65 10.15 13.59
CA GLN A 44 8.42 9.87 12.84
C GLN A 44 7.36 10.95 13.09
N ILE A 45 7.20 11.41 14.34
CA ILE A 45 6.31 12.53 14.68
C ILE A 45 6.70 13.79 13.90
N GLN A 46 7.97 14.18 13.92
CA GLN A 46 8.45 15.36 13.20
C GLN A 46 8.20 15.24 11.68
N ARG A 47 8.44 14.07 11.09
CA ARG A 47 8.11 13.81 9.67
C ARG A 47 6.62 13.97 9.39
N LEU A 48 5.75 13.51 10.29
CA LEU A 48 4.30 13.67 10.15
C LEU A 48 3.88 15.14 10.28
N VAL A 49 4.47 15.90 11.20
CA VAL A 49 4.23 17.35 11.34
C VAL A 49 4.64 18.09 10.07
N LEU A 50 5.81 17.78 9.51
CA LEU A 50 6.26 18.38 8.25
C LEU A 50 5.30 18.10 7.10
N ARG A 51 4.82 16.85 6.98
CA ARG A 51 3.82 16.48 5.97
C ARG A 51 2.49 17.16 6.19
N TYR A 52 2.04 17.25 7.44
CA TYR A 52 0.80 17.94 7.78
C TYR A 52 0.87 19.43 7.42
N ARG A 53 2.03 20.08 7.61
CA ARG A 53 2.22 21.48 7.21
C ARG A 53 2.21 21.69 5.69
N ALA A 54 2.70 20.71 4.92
CA ALA A 54 2.74 20.79 3.45
C ALA A 54 1.39 20.42 2.81
N ASP A 55 0.80 19.31 3.24
CA ASP A 55 -0.32 18.64 2.55
C ASP A 55 -1.60 18.61 3.41
N GLY A 56 -1.63 19.28 4.57
CA GLY A 56 -2.76 19.23 5.50
C GLY A 56 -3.09 17.82 5.99
N ALA A 57 -4.39 17.52 6.16
CA ALA A 57 -4.85 16.20 6.57
C ALA A 57 -4.50 15.10 5.56
N ALA A 58 -4.41 15.43 4.26
CA ALA A 58 -4.05 14.48 3.21
C ALA A 58 -2.63 13.93 3.41
N GLY A 59 -1.71 14.74 3.95
CA GLY A 59 -0.33 14.35 4.26
C GLY A 59 -0.18 13.23 5.31
N LEU A 60 -1.24 12.96 6.08
CA LEU A 60 -1.28 11.92 7.11
C LEU A 60 -1.91 10.61 6.65
N THR A 61 -2.48 10.60 5.45
CA THR A 61 -2.98 9.38 4.80
C THR A 61 -1.83 8.50 4.33
N SER A 62 -2.06 7.19 4.28
CA SER A 62 -1.12 6.24 3.72
C SER A 62 -0.85 6.54 2.24
N ARG A 63 0.38 6.96 1.93
CA ARG A 63 0.87 7.16 0.55
C ARG A 63 0.92 5.88 -0.29
N LYS A 64 0.65 4.72 0.30
CA LYS A 64 0.48 3.45 -0.44
C LYS A 64 -0.91 3.34 -1.08
N ARG A 65 -1.90 4.13 -0.64
CA ARG A 65 -3.24 4.13 -1.25
C ARG A 65 -3.12 4.56 -2.71
N GLY A 66 -3.84 3.87 -3.59
CA GLY A 66 -3.81 4.10 -5.03
C GLY A 66 -2.50 3.70 -5.73
N ARG A 67 -1.47 3.26 -5.00
CA ARG A 67 -0.21 2.83 -5.61
C ARG A 67 -0.18 1.31 -5.79
N PRO A 68 0.31 0.80 -6.94
CA PRO A 68 0.59 -0.61 -7.09
C PRO A 68 1.63 -1.06 -6.04
N GLY A 69 1.50 -2.28 -5.53
CA GLY A 69 2.49 -2.84 -4.61
C GLY A 69 3.85 -3.01 -5.29
N ASN A 70 4.95 -2.86 -4.55
CA ASN A 70 6.31 -2.94 -5.08
C ASN A 70 6.65 -4.27 -5.80
N ARG A 71 5.89 -5.34 -5.51
CA ARG A 71 6.03 -6.67 -6.13
C ARG A 71 4.94 -6.96 -7.17
N ARG A 72 4.18 -5.95 -7.59
CA ARG A 72 3.16 -6.11 -8.63
C ARG A 72 3.88 -6.53 -9.91
N LEU A 73 3.46 -7.65 -10.49
CA LEU A 73 3.92 -8.07 -11.80
C LEU A 73 3.53 -7.01 -12.83
N ASP A 74 4.36 -6.88 -13.88
CA ASP A 74 3.95 -6.15 -15.07
C ASP A 74 2.58 -6.66 -15.54
N VAL A 75 1.72 -5.74 -15.96
CA VAL A 75 0.31 -6.06 -16.25
C VAL A 75 0.21 -7.03 -17.42
N GLU A 76 1.05 -6.88 -18.44
CA GLU A 76 1.06 -7.79 -19.59
C GLU A 76 1.61 -9.16 -19.20
N LEU A 77 2.67 -9.19 -18.38
CA LEU A 77 3.21 -10.44 -17.85
C LEU A 77 2.16 -11.20 -17.03
N ALA A 78 1.42 -10.51 -16.17
CA ALA A 78 0.35 -11.10 -15.38
C ALA A 78 -0.78 -11.64 -16.27
N ARG A 79 -1.22 -10.89 -17.29
CA ARG A 79 -2.22 -11.36 -18.25
C ARG A 79 -1.74 -12.60 -19.01
N ARG A 80 -0.51 -12.59 -19.52
CA ARG A 80 0.07 -13.72 -20.24
C ARG A 80 0.13 -14.97 -19.36
N ALA A 81 0.54 -14.83 -18.11
CA ALA A 81 0.55 -15.94 -17.15
C ALA A 81 -0.87 -16.50 -16.93
N LEU A 82 -1.87 -15.64 -16.77
CA LEU A 82 -3.27 -16.05 -16.61
C LEU A 82 -3.82 -16.78 -17.84
N THR A 83 -3.50 -16.31 -19.05
CA THR A 83 -3.87 -17.01 -20.29
C THR A 83 -3.29 -18.41 -20.33
N ILE A 84 -1.99 -18.57 -20.02
CA ILE A 84 -1.35 -19.90 -20.01
C ILE A 84 -1.98 -20.83 -18.97
N ILE A 85 -2.27 -20.33 -17.77
CA ILE A 85 -2.93 -21.12 -16.72
C ILE A 85 -4.30 -21.59 -17.21
N ARG A 86 -5.11 -20.69 -17.76
CA ARG A 86 -6.46 -21.02 -18.26
C ARG A 86 -6.44 -22.00 -19.43
N ASP A 87 -5.50 -21.84 -20.36
CA ASP A 87 -5.49 -22.64 -21.59
C ASP A 87 -4.86 -24.02 -21.38
N ARG A 88 -3.91 -24.16 -20.45
CA ARG A 88 -3.07 -25.37 -20.32
C ARG A 88 -3.11 -26.06 -18.97
N TYR A 89 -3.57 -25.38 -17.92
CA TYR A 89 -3.52 -25.85 -16.53
C TYR A 89 -4.82 -25.53 -15.79
N ALA A 90 -5.97 -25.50 -16.48
CA ALA A 90 -7.26 -25.16 -15.89
C ALA A 90 -7.69 -26.11 -14.76
N ASP A 91 -7.22 -27.35 -14.82
CA ASP A 91 -7.45 -28.45 -13.89
C ASP A 91 -6.44 -28.48 -12.72
N PHE A 92 -5.43 -27.60 -12.73
CA PHE A 92 -4.33 -27.66 -11.76
C PHE A 92 -4.62 -26.75 -10.56
N GLY A 93 -4.27 -27.22 -9.37
CA GLY A 93 -4.22 -26.36 -8.19
C GLY A 93 -3.17 -25.23 -8.33
N LEU A 94 -3.36 -24.12 -7.61
CA LEU A 94 -2.52 -22.92 -7.70
C LEU A 94 -1.02 -23.21 -7.59
N THR A 95 -0.63 -24.12 -6.69
CA THR A 95 0.77 -24.51 -6.47
C THR A 95 1.36 -25.23 -7.68
N LEU A 96 0.66 -26.24 -8.21
CA LEU A 96 1.13 -27.03 -9.35
C LEU A 96 1.17 -26.20 -10.63
N ALA A 97 0.17 -25.35 -10.86
CA ALA A 97 0.17 -24.40 -11.98
C ALA A 97 1.38 -23.45 -11.92
N ALA A 98 1.73 -22.95 -10.72
CA ALA A 98 2.90 -22.09 -10.52
C ALA A 98 4.24 -22.83 -10.74
N GLU A 99 4.33 -24.12 -10.36
CA GLU A 99 5.49 -24.95 -10.68
C GLU A 99 5.66 -25.17 -12.19
N LYS A 100 4.56 -25.50 -12.88
CA LYS A 100 4.61 -25.67 -14.35
C LYS A 100 4.97 -24.37 -15.06
N LEU A 101 4.45 -23.23 -14.62
CA LEU A 101 4.83 -21.92 -15.16
C LEU A 101 6.32 -21.61 -14.96
N ARG A 102 6.89 -21.90 -13.78
CA ARG A 102 8.32 -21.72 -13.51
C ARG A 102 9.20 -22.60 -14.41
N ASN A 103 8.75 -23.82 -14.70
CA ASN A 103 9.50 -24.76 -15.53
C ASN A 103 9.37 -24.44 -17.03
N ALA A 104 8.21 -23.92 -17.47
CA ALA A 104 7.96 -23.53 -18.85
C ALA A 104 8.89 -22.40 -19.35
N THR A 105 9.46 -21.60 -18.44
CA THR A 105 10.46 -20.58 -18.79
C THR A 105 11.90 -21.12 -18.90
N ALA A 106 12.17 -22.35 -18.46
CA ALA A 106 13.53 -22.88 -18.35
C ALA A 106 13.90 -23.93 -19.41
N SER A 107 13.02 -24.83 -19.86
CA SER A 107 13.36 -25.82 -20.91
C SER A 107 12.10 -26.52 -21.46
N GLY A 108 12.25 -27.14 -22.63
CA GLY A 108 11.22 -27.81 -23.44
C GLY A 108 10.16 -28.64 -22.70
N TRP A 109 8.94 -28.51 -23.21
CA TRP A 109 7.68 -29.06 -22.72
C TRP A 109 7.68 -30.60 -22.63
N GLN A 110 7.48 -31.15 -21.43
CA GLN A 110 7.04 -32.54 -21.25
C GLN A 110 5.75 -32.61 -20.41
N ARG A 111 4.71 -33.19 -21.00
CA ARG A 111 3.51 -33.66 -20.30
C ARG A 111 3.87 -34.92 -19.51
N LYS A 112 3.66 -34.92 -18.20
CA LYS A 112 3.39 -36.15 -17.44
C LYS A 112 2.02 -36.00 -16.82
N ARG A 113 1.13 -36.94 -17.18
CA ARG A 113 -0.14 -37.20 -16.49
C ARG A 113 0.16 -37.61 -15.05
#